data_AF-A0A3A2J0Y4-F1
#
_entry.id   AF-A0A3A2J0Y4-F1
#
_cell.length_a   1.000
_cell.length_b   1.000
_cell.length_c   1.000
_cell.angle_alpha   90.00
_cell.angle_beta   90.00
_cell.angle_gamma   90.00
#
_symmetry.space_group_name_H-M   'P 1'
#
loop_
_entity.id
_entity.type
_entity.pdbx_description
1 polymer ?
#
loop_
_entity_poly.entity_id
_entity_poly.type
_entity_poly.pdbx_seq_one_letter_code
_entity_poly.pdbx_strand_id
1 'polypeptide(L)'
;MFEVGFSELVMVALVSLLVIGPERLPKVARLAGFWIGKARNIAATFKEEIKHELHAEELRQIFNEQAELHEFHAALNETNEAINAIQSSTAPSTEETLEQPITHELK
;
A
#
# COMPACT_ATOMS: atom_id res chain seq x y z
N MET A 1 -6.45 -10.14 -8.48
CA MET A 1 -7.77 -10.16 -7.80
C MET A 1 -8.75 -9.12 -8.37
N PHE A 2 -8.64 -8.75 -9.66
CA PHE A 2 -9.64 -7.97 -10.38
C PHE A 2 -9.54 -8.36 -11.86
N GLU A 3 -10.28 -9.38 -12.27
CA GLU A 3 -10.45 -9.68 -13.68
C GLU A 3 -11.60 -8.83 -14.19
N VAL A 4 -11.30 -7.66 -14.74
CA VAL A 4 -12.31 -6.80 -15.36
C VAL A 4 -12.61 -7.37 -16.75
N GLY A 5 -13.58 -8.28 -16.79
CA GLY A 5 -14.14 -8.81 -18.02
C GLY A 5 -15.15 -7.86 -18.66
N PHE A 6 -15.61 -8.24 -19.86
CA PHE A 6 -16.63 -7.48 -20.58
C PHE A 6 -17.95 -7.40 -19.79
N SER A 7 -18.33 -8.49 -19.12
CA SER A 7 -19.52 -8.58 -18.27
C SER A 7 -19.51 -7.58 -17.12
N GLU A 8 -18.38 -7.46 -16.44
CA GLU A 8 -18.19 -6.56 -15.30
C GLU A 8 -18.29 -5.10 -15.74
N LEU A 9 -17.72 -4.76 -16.90
CA LEU A 9 -17.81 -3.42 -17.47
C LEU A 9 -19.26 -3.04 -17.79
N VAL A 10 -20.04 -3.97 -18.35
CA VAL A 10 -21.48 -3.75 -18.61
C VAL A 10 -22.24 -3.57 -17.29
N MET A 11 -21.98 -4.40 -16.28
CA MET A 11 -22.61 -4.27 -14.96
C MET A 11 -22.33 -2.89 -14.33
N VAL A 12 -21.07 -2.45 -14.32
CA VAL A 12 -20.69 -1.13 -13.81
C VAL A 12 -21.34 -0.01 -14.62
N ALA A 13 -21.41 -0.15 -15.95
CA ALA A 13 -22.08 0.84 -16.80
C ALA A 13 -23.57 0.96 -16.46
N LEU A 14 -24.27 -0.15 -16.26
CA LEU A 14 -25.68 -0.16 -15.86
C LEU A 14 -25.90 0.48 -14.48
N VAL A 15 -25.10 0.10 -13.49
CA VAL A 15 -25.18 0.69 -12.14
C VAL A 15 -24.89 2.19 -12.17
N SER A 16 -23.86 2.60 -12.93
CA SER A 16 -23.52 4.01 -13.10
C SER A 16 -24.67 4.79 -13.76
N LEU A 17 -25.32 4.18 -14.75
CA LEU A 17 -26.48 4.76 -15.42
C LEU A 17 -27.66 4.93 -14.46
N LEU A 18 -27.85 4.00 -13.54
CA LEU A 18 -28.92 4.07 -12.54
C LEU A 18 -28.66 5.14 -11.47
N VAL A 19 -27.44 5.19 -10.93
CA VAL A 19 -27.08 6.09 -9.81
C VAL A 19 -26.88 7.54 -10.28
N ILE A 20 -26.07 7.74 -11.33
CA ILE A 20 -25.79 9.08 -11.87
C ILE A 20 -26.90 9.52 -12.83
N GLY A 21 -27.52 8.58 -13.56
CA GLY A 21 -28.47 8.87 -14.62
C GLY A 21 -27.81 8.91 -16.01
N PRO A 22 -28.53 8.48 -17.07
CA PRO A 22 -28.01 8.45 -18.44
C PRO A 22 -27.65 9.83 -19.00
N GLU A 23 -28.30 10.89 -18.55
CA GLU A 23 -28.03 12.24 -19.04
C GLU A 23 -26.79 12.90 -18.39
N ARG A 24 -26.40 12.42 -17.21
CA ARG A 24 -25.32 13.01 -16.40
C ARG A 24 -24.01 12.25 -16.55
N LEU A 25 -24.05 10.93 -16.75
CA LEU A 25 -22.88 10.09 -16.99
C LEU A 25 -21.99 10.61 -18.12
N PRO A 26 -22.50 10.95 -19.33
CA PRO A 26 -21.65 11.47 -20.40
C PRO A 26 -21.02 12.83 -20.05
N LYS A 27 -21.66 13.65 -19.21
CA LYS A 27 -21.08 14.92 -18.74
C LYS A 27 -19.90 14.67 -17.79
N VAL A 28 -20.06 13.73 -16.85
CA VAL A 28 -18.99 13.33 -15.91
C VAL A 28 -17.82 12.68 -16.65
N ALA A 29 -18.10 11.78 -17.60
CA ALA A 29 -17.06 11.14 -18.41
C ALA A 29 -16.25 12.16 -19.23
N ARG A 30 -16.92 13.16 -19.82
CA ARG A 30 -16.24 14.28 -20.51
C ARG A 30 -15.36 15.09 -19.56
N LEU A 31 -15.83 15.37 -18.35
CA LEU A 31 -15.06 16.12 -17.37
C LEU A 31 -13.84 15.30 -16.92
N ALA A 32 -14.04 14.06 -16.49
CA ALA A 32 -12.96 13.15 -16.10
C ALA A 32 -11.93 12.97 -17.24
N GLY A 33 -12.40 12.76 -18.47
CA GLY A 33 -11.54 12.65 -19.65
C GLY A 33 -10.74 13.92 -19.93
N PHE A 34 -11.34 15.10 -19.75
CA PHE A 34 -10.62 16.38 -19.86
C PHE A 34 -9.52 16.51 -18.81
N TRP A 35 -9.80 16.16 -17.55
CA TRP A 35 -8.81 16.20 -16.47
C TRP A 35 -7.67 15.20 -16.69
N ILE A 36 -8.00 13.96 -17.03
CA ILE A 36 -6.99 12.93 -17.39
C ILE A 36 -6.15 13.39 -18.58
N GLY A 37 -6.77 13.94 -19.63
CA GLY A 37 -6.08 14.39 -20.82
C GLY A 37 -5.14 15.57 -20.53
N LYS A 38 -5.60 16.53 -19.72
CA LYS A 38 -4.80 17.66 -19.27
C LYS A 38 -3.62 17.20 -18.42
N ALA A 39 -3.83 16.31 -17.45
CA ALA A 39 -2.75 15.74 -16.64
C ALA A 39 -1.73 14.97 -17.50
N ARG A 40 -2.20 14.20 -18.48
CA ARG A 40 -1.33 13.47 -19.42
C ARG A 40 -0.44 14.42 -20.23
N ASN A 41 -1.00 15.51 -20.75
CA ASN A 41 -0.23 16.50 -21.50
C ASN A 41 0.80 17.19 -20.61
N ILE A 42 0.43 17.57 -19.39
CA ILE A 42 1.34 18.18 -18.42
C ILE A 42 2.51 17.23 -18.11
N ALA A 43 2.23 15.95 -17.84
CA ALA A 43 3.26 14.94 -17.62
C ALA A 43 4.16 14.71 -18.85
N ALA A 44 3.58 14.81 -20.06
CA ALA A 44 4.34 14.70 -21.30
C ALA A 44 5.31 15.87 -21.48
N THR A 45 4.87 17.11 -21.21
CA THR A 45 5.72 18.30 -21.27
C THR A 45 6.84 18.25 -20.24
N PHE A 46 6.54 17.88 -18.98
CA PHE A 46 7.59 17.70 -17.96
C PHE A 46 8.62 16.66 -18.36
N LYS A 47 8.18 15.53 -18.95
CA LYS A 47 9.09 14.49 -19.43
C LYS A 47 10.00 15.00 -20.55
N GLU A 48 9.50 15.89 -21.41
CA GLU A 48 10.24 16.47 -22.52
C GLU A 48 11.28 17.50 -22.04
N GLU A 49 10.92 18.39 -21.10
CA GLU A 49 11.84 19.32 -20.43
C GLU A 49 12.92 18.58 -19.64
N ILE A 50 12.54 17.58 -18.84
CA ILE A 50 13.48 16.75 -18.07
C ILE A 50 14.49 16.05 -18.98
N LYS A 51 14.05 15.51 -20.13
CA LYS A 51 14.94 14.89 -21.12
C LYS A 51 15.93 15.87 -21.74
N HIS A 52 15.56 17.14 -21.80
CA HIS A 52 16.36 18.16 -22.45
C HIS A 52 17.39 18.79 -21.51
N GLU A 53 17.22 18.68 -20.18
CA GLU A 53 17.99 19.48 -19.20
C GLU A 53 18.51 18.73 -17.95
N LEU A 54 18.01 17.53 -17.57
CA LEU A 54 18.44 16.85 -16.32
C LEU A 54 18.68 15.33 -16.45
N HIS A 55 19.67 14.87 -15.67
CA HIS A 55 20.15 13.50 -15.59
C HIS A 55 19.03 12.49 -15.28
N ALA A 56 18.87 11.48 -16.13
CA ALA A 56 17.94 10.36 -15.91
C ALA A 56 18.15 9.63 -14.56
N GLU A 57 19.31 9.82 -13.93
CA GLU A 57 19.67 9.30 -12.60
C GLU A 57 18.74 9.80 -11.47
N GLU A 58 18.38 11.09 -11.41
CA GLU A 58 17.63 11.65 -10.26
C GLU A 58 16.17 11.20 -10.24
N LEU A 59 15.50 11.11 -11.41
CA LEU A 59 14.16 10.51 -11.46
C LEU A 59 14.21 9.00 -11.23
N ARG A 60 15.25 8.31 -11.71
CA ARG A 60 15.45 6.88 -11.38
C ARG A 60 15.55 6.69 -9.88
N GLN A 61 16.23 7.59 -9.18
CA GLN A 61 16.38 7.52 -7.73
C GLN A 61 15.04 7.68 -7.02
N ILE A 62 14.21 8.66 -7.38
CA ILE A 62 12.88 8.85 -6.77
C ILE A 62 11.94 7.66 -7.04
N PHE A 63 11.97 7.10 -8.25
CA PHE A 63 11.18 5.90 -8.59
C PHE A 63 11.69 4.64 -7.87
N ASN A 64 13.01 4.49 -7.75
CA ASN A 64 13.60 3.38 -7.00
C ASN A 64 13.32 3.50 -5.50
N GLU A 65 13.37 4.70 -4.93
CA GLU A 65 13.12 4.91 -3.51
C GLU A 65 11.66 4.61 -3.15
N GLN A 66 10.71 4.91 -4.04
CA GLN A 66 9.32 4.46 -3.89
C GLN A 66 9.13 2.95 -4.06
N ALA A 67 9.90 2.31 -4.95
CA ALA A 67 9.91 0.86 -5.09
C ALA A 67 10.51 0.18 -3.84
N GLU A 68 11.56 0.79 -3.27
CA GLU A 68 12.23 0.36 -2.05
C GLU A 68 11.31 0.51 -0.84
N LEU A 69 10.41 1.50 -0.77
CA LEU A 69 9.39 1.57 0.28
C LEU A 69 8.40 0.40 0.24
N HIS A 70 8.08 -0.12 -0.95
CA HIS A 70 7.20 -1.28 -1.10
C HIS A 70 7.93 -2.58 -0.70
N GLU A 71 9.22 -2.66 -0.98
CA GLU A 71 10.11 -3.75 -0.56
C GLU A 71 10.40 -3.70 0.95
N PHE A 72 10.58 -2.52 1.51
CA PHE A 72 10.74 -2.29 2.95
C PHE A 72 9.50 -2.72 3.73
N HIS A 73 8.29 -2.45 3.22
CA HIS A 73 7.06 -2.96 3.83
C HIS A 73 6.97 -4.49 3.78
N ALA A 74 7.46 -5.12 2.71
CA ALA A 74 7.55 -6.59 2.63
C ALA A 74 8.59 -7.14 3.63
N ALA A 75 9.76 -6.51 3.72
CA ALA A 75 10.82 -6.88 4.65
C ALA A 75 10.42 -6.66 6.12
N LEU A 76 9.65 -5.61 6.42
CA LEU A 76 9.10 -5.37 7.77
C LEU A 76 8.05 -6.42 8.16
N ASN A 77 7.25 -6.91 7.21
CA ASN A 77 6.29 -7.98 7.50
C ASN A 77 7.00 -9.31 7.79
N GLU A 78 8.02 -9.66 7.00
CA GLU A 78 8.86 -10.83 7.23
C GLU A 78 9.65 -10.74 8.56
N THR A 79 10.18 -9.55 8.86
CA THR A 79 10.89 -9.29 10.13
C THR A 79 9.94 -9.38 11.33
N ASN A 80 8.71 -8.88 11.22
CA ASN A 80 7.70 -9.03 12.29
C ASN A 80 7.32 -10.50 12.51
N GLU A 81 7.19 -11.30 11.45
CA GLU A 81 6.95 -12.75 11.60
C GLU A 81 8.13 -13.46 12.27
N ALA A 82 9.37 -13.13 11.89
CA ALA A 82 10.57 -13.67 12.53
C ALA A 82 10.69 -13.27 14.01
N ILE A 83 10.40 -12.00 14.35
CA ILE A 83 10.40 -11.50 15.73
C ILE A 83 9.31 -12.19 16.55
N ASN A 84 8.10 -12.37 16.01
CA ASN A 84 7.02 -13.10 16.68
C ASN A 84 7.35 -14.59 16.87
N ALA A 85 8.01 -15.23 15.91
CA ALA A 85 8.47 -16.61 16.03
C ALA A 85 9.53 -16.75 17.15
N ILE A 86 10.45 -15.79 17.26
CA ILE A 86 11.45 -15.73 18.35
C ILE A 86 10.76 -15.48 19.70
N GLN A 87 9.76 -14.60 19.75
CA GLN A 87 9.02 -14.28 20.97
C GLN A 87 8.16 -15.46 21.45
N SER A 88 7.54 -16.20 20.51
CA SER A 88 6.79 -17.43 20.82
C SER A 88 7.71 -18.59 21.24
N SER A 89 8.95 -18.59 20.78
CA SER A 89 9.99 -19.57 21.17
C SER A 89 10.72 -19.19 22.48
N THR A 90 10.45 -18.00 23.04
CA THR A 90 11.07 -17.49 24.28
C THR A 90 10.04 -17.16 25.38
N ALA A 91 8.78 -17.58 25.23
CA ALA A 91 7.80 -17.46 26.32
C ALA A 91 8.06 -18.55 27.39
N PRO A 92 8.18 -18.18 28.67
CA PRO A 92 8.69 -19.05 29.73
C PRO A 92 7.68 -20.14 30.04
N SER A 93 8.07 -21.39 29.83
CA SER A 93 7.37 -22.55 30.36
C SER A 93 8.35 -23.32 31.24
N THR A 94 8.35 -23.05 32.54
CA THR A 94 8.68 -24.05 33.58
C THR A 94 8.03 -23.60 34.88
N GLU A 95 6.96 -24.32 35.21
CA GLU A 95 6.32 -24.37 36.51
C GLU A 95 7.25 -25.04 37.56
N GLU A 96 6.80 -24.97 38.81
CA GLU A 96 7.05 -25.93 39.90
C GLU A 96 8.27 -25.77 40.85
N THR A 97 7.93 -25.30 42.06
CA THR A 97 7.99 -26.08 43.32
C THR A 97 9.32 -26.13 44.09
N LEU A 98 9.23 -25.74 45.40
CA LEU A 98 10.18 -25.94 46.54
C LEU A 98 11.38 -24.96 46.59
N GLU A 99 11.73 -24.22 47.65
CA GLU A 99 11.51 -24.33 49.10
C GLU A 99 11.58 -22.95 49.79
N GLN A 100 10.96 -22.90 50.97
CA GLN A 100 10.94 -21.80 51.94
C GLN A 100 12.35 -21.32 52.36
N PRO A 101 12.51 -20.03 52.70
CA PRO A 101 13.44 -19.66 53.75
C PRO A 101 12.71 -18.97 54.91
N ILE A 102 12.94 -19.58 56.06
CA ILE A 102 12.66 -19.15 57.43
C ILE A 102 12.90 -17.64 57.59
N THR A 103 11.83 -16.86 57.79
CA THR A 103 11.95 -15.53 58.40
C THR A 103 12.01 -15.72 59.90
N HIS A 104 13.22 -15.51 60.42
CA HIS A 104 13.53 -15.30 61.81
C HIS A 104 12.54 -14.32 62.46
N GLU A 105 12.15 -14.69 63.68
CA GLU A 105 11.42 -13.89 64.65
C GLU A 105 11.84 -12.41 64.69
N LEU A 106 10.85 -11.55 64.87
CA LEU A 106 10.97 -10.40 65.75
C LEU A 106 9.61 -10.11 66.41
N LYS A 107 9.53 -10.56 67.67
CA LYS A 107 8.67 -10.12 68.79
C LYS A 107 7.34 -10.83 69.05
#